data_AF-A0A942TTL4-F1
#
_entry.id   AF-A0A942TTL4-F1
#
_cell.length_a   1.000
_cell.length_b   1.000
_cell.length_c   1.000
_cell.angle_alpha   90.00
_cell.angle_beta   90.00
_cell.angle_gamma   90.00
#
_symmetry.space_group_name_H-M   'P 1'
#
loop_
_entity.id
_entity.type
_entity.pdbx_description
1 polymer ?
#
loop_
_entity_poly.entity_id
_entity_poly.type
_entity_poly.pdbx_seq_one_letter_code
_entity_poly.pdbx_strand_id
1 'polypeptide(L)' 'MIENQFAYEKLVMEAYFENSYLKAFRALTLNRRTIHAPKAKAILNDLNRSK' A
#
# COMPACT_ATOMS: atom_id res chain seq x y z
N MET A 1 0.97 15.38 -11.47
CA MET A 1 2.05 14.74 -10.68
C MET A 1 1.76 14.69 -9.18
N ILE A 2 1.08 15.69 -8.61
CA ILE A 2 0.69 15.72 -7.18
C ILE A 2 -0.43 14.73 -6.84
N GLU A 3 -1.41 14.57 -7.74
CA GLU A 3 -2.59 13.73 -7.49
C GLU A 3 -2.26 12.25 -7.20
N ASN A 4 -1.28 11.67 -7.89
CA ASN A 4 -0.87 10.28 -7.64
C ASN A 4 -0.20 10.12 -6.26
N GLN A 5 0.58 11.11 -5.84
CA GLN A 5 1.22 11.10 -4.52
C GLN A 5 0.17 11.30 -3.41
N PHE A 6 -0.77 12.22 -3.63
CA PHE A 6 -1.89 12.47 -2.72
C PHE A 6 -2.80 11.24 -2.57
N ALA A 7 -3.16 10.60 -3.68
CA ALA A 7 -3.96 9.38 -3.67
C ALA A 7 -3.25 8.22 -2.96
N TYR A 8 -1.92 8.13 -3.08
CA TYR A 8 -1.13 7.15 -2.33
C TYR A 8 -1.22 7.39 -0.82
N GLU A 9 -0.95 8.61 -0.36
CA GLU A 9 -0.95 8.97 1.07
C GLU A 9 -2.33 8.77 1.69
N LYS A 10 -3.40 9.14 0.97
CA LYS A 10 -4.77 8.91 1.39
C LYS A 10 -5.07 7.42 1.54
N LEU A 11 -4.70 6.58 0.56
CA LEU A 11 -4.93 5.13 0.63
C LEU A 11 -4.14 4.46 1.76
N VAL A 12 -2.91 4.91 2.04
CA VAL A 12 -2.13 4.41 3.19
C VAL A 12 -2.81 4.78 4.50
N MET A 13 -3.26 6.03 4.65
CA MET A 13 -3.95 6.49 5.85
C MET A 13 -5.22 5.66 6.09
N GLU A 14 -6.08 5.54 5.08
CA GLU A 14 -7.31 4.73 5.17
C GLU A 14 -7.00 3.26 5.48
N ALA A 15 -5.98 2.67 4.85
CA ALA A 15 -5.59 1.29 5.10
C ALA A 15 -5.15 1.06 6.56
N TYR A 16 -4.46 2.03 7.16
CA TYR A 16 -4.03 1.96 8.56
C TYR A 16 -5.21 2.06 9.53
N PHE A 17 -6.08 3.06 9.37
CA PHE A 17 -7.23 3.25 10.25
C PHE A 17 -8.26 2.12 10.13
N GLU A 18 -8.48 1.60 8.92
CA GLU A 18 -9.45 0.54 8.66
C GLU A 18 -8.87 -0.87 8.83
N ASN A 19 -7.57 -1.01 9.11
CA ASN A 19 -6.83 -2.30 9.05
C ASN A 19 -7.13 -3.08 7.75
N SER A 20 -7.26 -2.37 6.63
CA SER A 20 -7.72 -2.93 5.36
C SER A 20 -6.56 -3.35 4.47
N TYR A 21 -6.35 -4.66 4.38
CA TYR A 21 -5.32 -5.28 3.53
C TYR A 21 -5.45 -4.89 2.05
N LEU A 22 -6.67 -4.81 1.53
CA LEU A 22 -6.92 -4.47 0.14
C LEU A 22 -6.52 -3.02 -0.16
N LYS A 23 -6.75 -2.09 0.78
CA LYS A 23 -6.37 -0.68 0.62
C LYS A 23 -4.85 -0.50 0.71
N ALA A 24 -4.19 -1.22 1.62
CA ALA A 24 -2.73 -1.22 1.72
C ALA A 24 -2.07 -1.77 0.43
N PHE A 25 -2.63 -2.83 -0.14
CA PHE A 25 -2.18 -3.37 -1.42
C PHE A 25 -2.34 -2.35 -2.56
N ARG A 26 -3.49 -1.67 -2.64
CA ARG A 26 -3.75 -0.63 -3.65
C ARG A 26 -2.79 0.55 -3.51
N ALA A 27 -2.51 0.99 -2.29
CA ALA A 27 -1.52 2.03 -2.01
C ALA A 27 -0.14 1.61 -2.52
N LEU A 28 0.31 0.39 -2.20
CA LEU A 28 1.58 -0.15 -2.68
C LEU A 28 1.65 -0.21 -4.21
N THR A 29 0.58 -0.60 -4.91
CA THR A 29 0.57 -0.62 -6.38
C THR A 29 0.56 0.78 -7.01
N LEU A 30 0.01 1.78 -6.32
CA LEU A 30 -0.03 3.16 -6.80
C LEU A 30 1.32 3.87 -6.65
N ASN A 31 2.15 3.42 -5.70
CA ASN A 31 3.45 3.99 -5.46
C ASN A 31 4.41 3.67 -6.62
N ARG A 32 4.99 4.71 -7.24
CA ARG A 32 5.83 4.62 -8.46
C ARG A 32 7.05 3.69 -8.35
N ARG A 33 7.42 3.26 -7.14
CA ARG A 33 8.58 2.39 -6.87
C ARG A 33 8.25 0.89 -6.85
N THR A 34 6.98 0.53 -6.81
CA THR A 34 6.51 -0.85 -6.65
C THR A 34 5.83 -1.33 -7.92
N ILE A 35 6.61 -1.38 -9.01
CA ILE A 35 6.17 -1.86 -10.33
C ILE A 35 5.82 -3.37 -10.31
N HIS A 36 6.19 -4.09 -9.24
CA HIS A 36 5.95 -5.54 -9.10
C HIS A 36 4.92 -5.85 -8.01
N ALA A 37 3.67 -6.11 -8.45
CA ALA A 37 2.59 -6.67 -7.64
C ALA A 37 2.99 -7.85 -6.73
N PRO A 38 3.79 -8.86 -7.17
CA PRO A 38 4.23 -9.93 -6.28
C PRO A 38 5.15 -9.45 -5.15
N LYS A 39 6.01 -8.44 -5.40
CA LYS A 39 6.88 -7.84 -4.39
C LYS A 39 6.07 -7.03 -3.36
N ALA A 40 5.04 -6.32 -3.82
CA ALA A 40 4.11 -5.61 -2.93
C ALA A 40 3.37 -6.58 -1.99
N LYS A 41 2.90 -7.73 -2.51
CA LYS A 41 2.28 -8.78 -1.69
C LYS A 41 3.24 -9.38 -0.66
N ALA A 42 4.51 -9.61 -1.04
CA ALA A 42 5.51 -10.14 -0.13
C ALA A 42 5.82 -9.17 1.03
N ILE A 43 6.05 -7.89 0.75
CA ILE A 43 6.27 -6.84 1.77
C ILE A 43 5.07 -6.74 2.71
N LEU A 44 3.85 -6.77 2.15
CA LEU A 44 2.62 -6.66 2.92
C LEU A 44 2.39 -7.89 3.82
N ASN A 45 2.73 -9.10 3.33
CA ASN A 45 2.69 -10.32 4.14
C ASN A 45 3.73 -10.31 5.25
N ASP A 46 4.92 -9.76 5.01
CA ASP A 46 5.99 -9.63 6.00
C ASP A 46 5.60 -8.66 7.13
N LEU A 47 5.01 -7.52 6.77
CA LEU A 47 4.44 -6.54 7.71
C LEU A 47 3.36 -7.14 8.62
N ASN A 48 2.51 -8.03 8.10
CA ASN A 48 1.47 -8.70 8.89
C ASN A 48 2.01 -9.83 9.78
N ARG A 49 3.17 -10.41 9.45
CA ARG A 49 3.81 -11.48 10.22
C ARG A 49 4.65 -10.97 11.39
N SER A 50 5.04 -9.70 11.36
CA SER A 50 5.83 -9.03 12.40
C SER A 50 4.96 -8.39 13.52
N LYS A 51 3.67 -8.71 13.60
CA LYS A 51 2.82 -8.36 14.75
C LYS A 51 2.79 -9.47 15.79
#